data_AF-A0A0J6YAC6-F1
#
_entry.id   AF-A0A0J6YAC6-F1
#
_cell.length_a   1.000
_cell.length_b   1.000
_cell.length_c   1.000
_cell.angle_alpha   90.00
_cell.angle_beta   90.00
_cell.angle_gamma   90.00
#
_symmetry.space_group_name_H-M   'P 1'
#
loop_
_entity.id
_entity.type
_entity.pdbx_description
1 polymer ?
#
loop_
_entity_poly.entity_id
_entity_poly.type
_entity_poly.pdbx_seq_one_letter_code
_entity_poly.pdbx_strand_id
1 'polypeptide(L)'
;MTKAAEKVSREILLDGLVDCVDLPRIHWLVEQELPNADATELQAVTISVIRTLVEDGLVETGYPDNGEFVSEPLEDSLEELQRSYIAQYHEPIAWFGRLWLNLTDKGVAAATATPEGRRVAEHEKKRSESSPRTPDNC
;
A
#
# COMPACT_ATOMS: atom_id res chain seq x y z
N MET A 1 12.08 -11.41 5.47
CA MET A 1 10.79 -10.97 6.03
C MET A 1 10.17 -12.10 6.84
N THR A 2 9.21 -11.80 7.72
CA THR A 2 8.38 -12.83 8.37
C THR A 2 7.30 -13.30 7.41
N LYS A 3 6.71 -14.49 7.65
CA LYS A 3 5.60 -15.01 6.84
C LYS A 3 4.40 -14.06 6.79
N ALA A 4 4.12 -13.37 7.90
CA ALA A 4 3.07 -12.36 7.98
C ALA A 4 3.37 -11.20 7.01
N ALA A 5 4.59 -10.65 7.07
CA ALA A 5 5.01 -9.58 6.18
C ALA A 5 4.97 -10.00 4.69
N GLU A 6 5.37 -11.23 4.35
CA GLU A 6 5.27 -11.75 2.98
C GLU A 6 3.81 -11.82 2.48
N LYS A 7 2.88 -12.23 3.35
CA LYS A 7 1.45 -12.26 3.02
C LYS A 7 0.91 -10.84 2.84
N VAL A 8 1.19 -9.93 3.78
CA VAL A 8 0.79 -8.51 3.67
C VAL A 8 1.33 -7.89 2.38
N SER A 9 2.62 -8.07 2.06
CA SER A 9 3.20 -7.57 0.81
C SER A 9 2.48 -8.10 -0.43
N ARG A 10 2.10 -9.38 -0.45
CA ARG A 10 1.32 -9.92 -1.57
C ARG A 10 -0.04 -9.24 -1.68
N GLU A 11 -0.77 -9.09 -0.57
CA GLU A 11 -2.09 -8.45 -0.60
C GLU A 11 -2.00 -6.98 -1.04
N ILE A 12 -0.98 -6.23 -0.59
CA ILE A 12 -0.71 -4.85 -1.05
C ILE A 12 -0.50 -4.82 -2.56
N LEU A 13 0.29 -5.75 -3.12
CA LEU A 13 0.52 -5.82 -4.56
C LEU A 13 -0.77 -6.14 -5.34
N LEU A 14 -1.68 -6.93 -4.77
CA LEU A 14 -2.97 -7.24 -5.41
C LEU A 14 -3.93 -6.05 -5.32
N ASP A 15 -4.02 -5.40 -4.18
CA ASP A 15 -4.82 -4.18 -4.01
C ASP A 15 -4.28 -3.05 -4.92
N GLY A 16 -2.96 -2.95 -5.05
CA GLY A 16 -2.27 -2.01 -5.93
C GLY A 16 -2.57 -2.17 -7.43
N LEU A 17 -3.06 -3.35 -7.86
CA LEU A 17 -3.53 -3.54 -9.24
C LEU A 17 -4.90 -2.89 -9.49
N VAL A 18 -5.62 -2.55 -8.42
CA VAL A 18 -6.95 -1.92 -8.46
C VAL A 18 -6.85 -0.42 -8.31
N ASP A 19 -6.08 0.03 -7.30
CA ASP A 19 -5.90 1.45 -6.95
C ASP A 19 -4.69 1.65 -6.04
N CYS A 20 -4.29 2.90 -5.80
CA CYS A 20 -3.29 3.23 -4.79
C CYS A 20 -3.72 2.71 -3.40
N VAL A 21 -2.76 2.17 -2.65
CA VAL A 21 -3.02 1.55 -1.35
C VAL A 21 -2.69 2.53 -0.24
N ASP A 22 -3.69 2.93 0.55
CA ASP A 22 -3.50 3.87 1.64
C ASP A 22 -2.98 3.21 2.93
N LEU A 23 -2.39 4.02 3.82
CA LEU A 23 -1.87 3.56 5.10
C LEU A 23 -2.91 2.81 5.97
N PRO A 24 -4.18 3.24 6.08
CA PRO A 24 -5.24 2.47 6.74
C PRO A 24 -5.41 1.06 6.20
N ARG A 25 -5.39 0.87 4.88
CA ARG A 25 -5.48 -0.46 4.28
C ARG A 25 -4.28 -1.33 4.64
N ILE A 26 -3.07 -0.78 4.56
CA ILE A 26 -1.83 -1.49 4.91
C ILE A 26 -1.87 -1.91 6.39
N HIS A 27 -2.21 -0.97 7.27
CA HIS A 27 -2.34 -1.21 8.71
C HIS A 27 -3.34 -2.33 9.00
N TRP A 28 -4.53 -2.27 8.41
CA TRP A 28 -5.55 -3.30 8.56
C TRP A 28 -5.06 -4.69 8.10
N LEU A 29 -4.35 -4.78 6.97
CA LEU A 29 -3.76 -6.05 6.51
C LEU A 29 -2.78 -6.63 7.52
N VAL A 30 -1.96 -5.79 8.17
CA VAL A 30 -1.03 -6.22 9.21
C VAL A 30 -1.79 -6.71 10.46
N GLU A 31 -2.83 -6.00 10.89
CA GLU A 31 -3.68 -6.43 12.02
C GLU A 31 -4.34 -7.79 11.75
N GLN A 32 -4.77 -8.07 10.52
CA GLN A 32 -5.35 -9.37 10.16
C GLN A 32 -4.34 -10.52 10.30
N GLU A 33 -3.07 -10.28 9.97
CA GLU A 33 -2.01 -11.29 10.10
C GLU A 33 -1.46 -11.41 11.52
N LEU A 34 -1.60 -10.36 12.34
CA LEU A 34 -1.06 -10.26 13.69
C LEU A 34 -2.15 -9.86 14.71
N PRO A 35 -3.21 -10.68 14.90
CA PRO A 35 -4.38 -10.28 15.70
C PRO A 35 -4.11 -10.10 17.20
N ASN A 36 -2.96 -10.52 17.70
CA ASN A 36 -2.56 -10.40 19.11
C ASN A 36 -1.36 -9.45 19.30
N ALA A 37 -0.88 -8.81 18.24
CA ALA A 37 0.22 -7.87 18.33
C ALA A 37 -0.21 -6.58 19.04
N ASP A 38 0.73 -5.96 19.75
CA ASP A 38 0.53 -4.62 20.28
C ASP A 38 0.78 -3.54 19.22
N ALA A 39 0.47 -2.29 19.55
CA ALA A 39 0.64 -1.15 18.64
C ALA A 39 2.09 -1.01 18.13
N THR A 40 3.09 -1.30 18.98
CA THR A 40 4.50 -1.16 18.61
C THR A 40 4.87 -2.21 17.56
N GLU A 41 4.44 -3.44 17.76
CA GLU A 41 4.67 -4.53 16.80
C GLU A 41 3.94 -4.27 15.47
N LEU A 42 2.67 -3.84 15.52
CA LEU A 42 1.90 -3.48 14.31
C LEU A 42 2.56 -2.36 13.52
N GLN A 43 3.00 -1.29 14.20
CA GLN A 43 3.72 -0.18 13.57
C GLN A 43 5.04 -0.63 12.96
N ALA A 44 5.84 -1.40 13.69
CA ALA A 44 7.13 -1.89 13.22
C ALA A 44 6.97 -2.76 11.96
N VAL A 45 5.99 -3.67 11.94
CA VAL A 45 5.74 -4.54 10.79
C VAL A 45 5.19 -3.73 9.61
N THR A 46 4.27 -2.80 9.84
CA THR A 46 3.73 -1.90 8.80
C THR A 46 4.86 -1.14 8.10
N ILE A 47 5.73 -0.48 8.87
CA ILE A 47 6.86 0.30 8.34
C ILE A 47 7.89 -0.61 7.66
N SER A 48 8.15 -1.79 8.21
CA SER A 48 9.06 -2.77 7.63
C SER A 48 8.59 -3.25 6.26
N VAL A 49 7.28 -3.50 6.11
CA VAL A 49 6.67 -3.90 4.82
C VAL A 49 6.78 -2.77 3.80
N ILE A 50 6.39 -1.54 4.16
CA ILE A 50 6.47 -0.37 3.28
C ILE A 50 7.91 -0.19 2.78
N ARG A 51 8.87 -0.15 3.71
CA ARG A 51 10.29 0.00 3.40
C ARG A 51 10.77 -1.09 2.45
N THR A 52 10.45 -2.36 2.73
CA THR A 52 10.93 -3.48 1.90
C THR A 52 10.35 -3.40 0.48
N LEU A 53 9.06 -3.09 0.32
CA LEU A 53 8.44 -2.97 -0.99
C LEU A 53 9.06 -1.83 -1.82
N VAL A 54 9.38 -0.71 -1.19
CA VAL A 54 10.03 0.44 -1.86
C VAL A 54 11.49 0.14 -2.18
N GLU A 55 12.25 -0.43 -1.25
CA GLU A 55 13.65 -0.84 -1.45
C GLU A 55 13.77 -1.91 -2.54
N ASP A 56 12.79 -2.83 -2.65
CA ASP A 56 12.67 -3.79 -3.74
C ASP A 56 12.18 -3.14 -5.05
N GLY A 57 11.83 -1.86 -5.05
CA GLY A 57 11.36 -1.10 -6.21
C GLY A 57 10.01 -1.57 -6.73
N LEU A 58 9.19 -2.21 -5.89
CA LEU A 58 7.86 -2.72 -6.26
C LEU A 58 6.78 -1.64 -6.12
N VAL A 59 6.97 -0.71 -5.19
CA VAL A 59 6.06 0.40 -4.96
C VAL A 59 6.83 1.70 -4.80
N GLU A 60 6.15 2.81 -4.96
CA GLU A 60 6.60 4.14 -4.58
C GLU A 60 5.67 4.73 -3.53
N THR A 61 6.21 5.57 -2.65
CA THR A 61 5.47 6.32 -1.65
C THR A 61 5.05 7.67 -2.18
N GLY A 62 3.96 8.23 -1.66
CA GLY A 62 3.48 9.54 -2.08
C GLY A 62 2.03 9.78 -1.71
N TYR A 63 1.36 10.60 -2.50
CA TYR A 63 -0.05 10.96 -2.33
C TYR A 63 -0.76 11.18 -3.68
N PRO A 64 -2.07 10.92 -3.75
CA PRO A 64 -2.87 11.33 -4.90
C PRO A 64 -3.13 12.85 -4.88
N ASP A 65 -2.92 13.51 -6.02
CA ASP A 65 -3.27 14.91 -6.26
C ASP A 65 -3.93 15.05 -7.63
N ASN A 66 -5.17 15.56 -7.66
CA ASN A 66 -5.92 15.83 -8.90
C ASN A 66 -6.03 14.65 -9.89
N GLY A 67 -6.07 13.41 -9.40
CA GLY A 67 -6.11 12.21 -10.24
C GLY A 67 -4.74 11.80 -10.80
N GLU A 68 -3.65 12.35 -10.24
CA GLU A 68 -2.28 11.94 -10.51
C GLU A 68 -1.56 11.53 -9.19
N PHE A 69 -0.67 10.55 -9.24
CA PHE A 69 0.16 10.15 -8.10
C PHE A 69 1.40 11.02 -8.05
N VAL A 70 1.60 11.72 -6.94
CA VAL A 70 2.81 12.49 -6.68
C VAL A 70 3.73 11.66 -5.81
N SER A 71 4.76 11.11 -6.44
CA SER A 71 5.80 10.31 -5.79
C SER A 71 6.67 11.17 -4.86
N GLU A 72 6.96 10.67 -3.67
CA GLU A 72 7.81 11.29 -2.66
C GLU A 72 8.93 10.35 -2.22
N PRO A 73 10.11 10.89 -1.84
CA PRO A 73 11.18 10.09 -1.26
C PRO A 73 10.71 9.26 -0.06
N LEU A 74 11.20 8.03 0.04
CA LEU A 74 10.87 7.13 1.14
C LEU A 74 11.18 7.77 2.49
N GLU A 75 12.31 8.49 2.58
CA GLU A 75 12.74 9.16 3.81
C GLU A 75 11.72 10.18 4.31
N ASP A 76 11.13 10.97 3.41
CA ASP A 76 10.13 12.00 3.76
C ASP A 76 8.83 11.33 4.24
N SER A 77 8.39 10.29 3.52
CA SER A 77 7.25 9.47 3.92
C SER A 77 7.46 8.77 5.27
N LEU A 78 8.67 8.26 5.55
CA LEU A 78 8.99 7.66 6.83
C LEU A 78 9.01 8.69 7.96
N GLU A 79 9.48 9.92 7.71
CA GLU A 79 9.41 11.00 8.69
C GLU A 79 7.96 11.35 9.01
N GLU A 80 7.08 11.41 8.00
CA GLU A 80 5.65 11.66 8.19
C GLU A 80 4.99 10.53 8.99
N LEU A 81 5.34 9.27 8.74
CA LEU A 81 4.86 8.13 9.53
C LEU A 81 5.31 8.20 11.00
N GLN A 82 6.50 8.73 11.30
CA GLN A 82 6.94 8.94 12.68
C GLN A 82 6.05 9.98 13.38
N ARG A 83 5.74 11.10 12.70
CA ARG A 83 4.96 12.22 13.28
C ARG A 83 3.46 11.93 13.42
N SER A 84 2.90 11.14 12.51
CA SER A 84 1.47 10.84 12.45
C SER A 84 1.18 9.44 13.00
N TYR A 85 1.55 8.40 12.27
CA TYR A 85 1.17 7.02 12.58
C TYR A 85 1.77 6.48 13.88
N ILE A 86 3.02 6.82 14.18
CA ILE A 86 3.65 6.41 15.45
C ILE A 86 3.19 7.30 16.60
N ALA A 87 3.43 8.61 16.51
CA ALA A 87 3.18 9.52 17.62
C ALA A 87 1.68 9.71 17.94
N GLN A 88 0.78 9.51 16.97
CA GLN A 88 -0.66 9.74 17.10
C GLN A 88 -1.48 8.49 16.72
N TYR A 89 -0.91 7.29 16.96
CA TYR A 89 -1.52 6.01 16.59
C TYR A 89 -2.99 5.85 16.99
N HIS A 90 -3.32 6.24 18.22
CA HIS A 90 -4.67 6.13 18.78
C HIS A 90 -5.67 7.18 18.25
N GLU A 91 -5.22 8.06 17.34
CA GLU A 91 -6.04 9.06 16.67
C GLU A 91 -6.05 8.76 15.16
N PRO A 92 -6.89 7.82 14.67
CA PRO A 92 -6.90 7.40 13.26
C PRO A 92 -6.90 8.55 12.26
N ILE A 93 -7.69 9.60 12.55
CA ILE A 93 -7.79 10.78 11.69
C ILE A 93 -6.47 11.54 11.52
N ALA A 94 -5.51 11.39 12.42
CA ALA A 94 -4.20 12.04 12.34
C ALA A 94 -3.29 11.44 11.27
N TRP A 95 -3.43 10.14 11.00
CA TRP A 95 -2.59 9.38 10.07
C TRP A 95 -3.35 8.84 8.86
N PHE A 96 -4.69 8.91 8.86
CA PHE A 96 -5.50 8.68 7.68
C PHE A 96 -5.12 9.70 6.60
N GLY A 97 -4.79 9.17 5.43
CA GLY A 97 -4.37 9.98 4.31
C GLY A 97 -3.04 10.73 4.52
N ARG A 98 -2.07 10.11 5.19
CA ARG A 98 -0.69 10.62 5.27
C ARG A 98 0.30 9.89 4.37
N LEU A 99 -0.06 8.72 3.86
CA LEU A 99 0.77 7.92 2.99
C LEU A 99 -0.07 7.02 2.11
N TRP A 100 0.32 6.93 0.84
CA TRP A 100 -0.18 5.99 -0.15
C TRP A 100 0.98 5.28 -0.81
N LEU A 101 0.71 4.08 -1.30
CA LEU A 101 1.59 3.31 -2.15
C LEU A 101 0.99 3.21 -3.55
N ASN A 102 1.79 3.52 -4.56
CA ASN A 102 1.47 3.22 -5.94
C ASN A 102 2.38 2.11 -6.47
N LEU A 103 1.88 1.24 -7.34
CA LEU A 103 2.73 0.21 -7.96
C LEU A 103 3.65 0.85 -8.99
N THR A 104 4.92 0.44 -8.96
CA THR A 104 5.81 0.68 -10.09
C THR A 104 5.53 -0.34 -11.21
N ASP A 105 6.10 -0.14 -12.40
CA ASP A 105 6.08 -1.14 -13.47
C ASP A 105 6.59 -2.51 -12.99
N LYS A 106 7.62 -2.52 -12.13
CA LYS A 106 8.16 -3.74 -11.53
C LYS A 106 7.15 -4.37 -10.55
N GLY A 107 6.45 -3.56 -9.77
CA GLY A 107 5.35 -3.98 -8.90
C GLY A 107 4.22 -4.66 -9.67
N VAL A 108 3.74 -4.03 -10.74
CA VAL A 108 2.70 -4.58 -11.62
C VAL A 108 3.14 -5.92 -12.22
N ALA A 109 4.37 -6.00 -12.71
CA ALA A 109 4.94 -7.24 -13.25
C ALA A 109 5.02 -8.34 -12.18
N ALA A 110 5.47 -8.00 -10.97
CA ALA A 110 5.54 -8.94 -9.86
C ALA A 110 4.15 -9.46 -9.44
N ALA A 111 3.15 -8.58 -9.32
CA ALA A 111 1.80 -8.94 -8.95
C ALA A 111 1.15 -9.89 -9.98
N THR A 112 1.28 -9.55 -11.27
CA THR A 112 0.69 -10.30 -12.40
C THR A 112 1.45 -11.56 -12.79
N ALA A 113 2.64 -11.82 -12.22
CA ALA A 113 3.33 -13.11 -12.34
C ALA A 113 2.51 -14.26 -11.70
N THR A 114 1.60 -13.95 -10.78
CA THR A 114 0.76 -14.92 -10.09
C THR A 114 -0.58 -15.17 -10.79
N PRO A 115 -1.20 -16.37 -10.64
CA PRO A 115 -2.55 -16.61 -11.16
C PRO A 115 -3.61 -15.67 -10.57
N GLU A 116 -3.43 -15.23 -9.33
CA GLU A 116 -4.36 -14.33 -8.65
C GLU A 116 -4.24 -12.90 -9.18
N GLY A 117 -3.03 -12.36 -9.28
CA GLY A 117 -2.81 -11.03 -9.85
C GLY A 117 -3.28 -10.93 -11.31
N ARG A 118 -3.15 -11.99 -12.12
CA ARG A 118 -3.75 -12.03 -13.46
C ARG A 118 -5.27 -11.91 -13.42
N ARG A 119 -5.95 -12.61 -12.51
CA ARG A 119 -7.41 -12.51 -12.36
C ARG A 119 -7.84 -11.11 -11.96
N VAL A 120 -7.13 -10.48 -11.02
CA VAL A 120 -7.40 -9.09 -10.59
C VAL A 120 -7.21 -8.13 -11.76
N ALA A 121 -6.07 -8.18 -12.45
CA ALA A 121 -5.79 -7.33 -13.59
C ALA A 121 -6.81 -7.51 -14.74
N GLU A 122 -7.21 -8.74 -15.04
CA GLU A 122 -8.25 -9.01 -16.04
C GLU A 122 -9.63 -8.47 -15.62
N HIS A 123 -9.97 -8.54 -14.33
CA HIS A 123 -11.20 -7.98 -13.79
C HIS A 123 -11.22 -6.46 -13.92
N GLU A 124 -10.15 -5.79 -13.50
CA GLU A 124 -10.02 -4.33 -13.57
C GLU A 124 -10.02 -3.80 -15.01
N LYS A 125 -9.41 -4.54 -15.94
CA LYS A 125 -9.51 -4.23 -17.37
C LYS A 125 -10.96 -4.24 -17.86
N LYS A 126 -11.72 -5.32 -17.56
CA LYS A 126 -13.13 -5.43 -17.94
C LYS A 126 -14.00 -4.35 -17.27
N ARG A 127 -13.71 -4.01 -16.01
CA ARG A 127 -14.39 -2.94 -15.28
C ARG A 127 -14.19 -1.59 -15.98
N SER A 128 -12.96 -1.27 -16.35
CA SER A 128 -12.59 -0.04 -17.06
C SER A 128 -13.24 0.08 -18.44
N GLU A 129 -13.38 -1.04 -19.16
CA GLU A 129 -14.06 -1.10 -20.47
C GLU A 129 -15.59 -0.96 -20.38
N SER A 130 -16.20 -1.38 -19.27
CA SER A 130 -17.66 -1.38 -19.08
C SER A 130 -18.22 -0.12 -18.41
N SER A 131 -17.39 0.59 -17.65
CA SER A 131 -17.72 1.89 -17.07
C SER A 131 -16.44 2.72 -16.99
N PRO A 132 -16.15 3.60 -17.96
CA PRO A 132 -14.99 4.47 -17.90
C PRO A 132 -15.16 5.40 -16.69
N ARG A 133 -14.39 5.13 -15.64
CA ARG A 133 -14.18 6.07 -14.54
C ARG A 133 -13.55 7.34 -15.16
N THR A 134 -13.92 8.52 -14.66
CA THR A 134 -12.95 9.63 -14.62
C THR A 134 -11.69 9.06 -13.93
N PRO A 135 -10.48 9.35 -14.40
CA PRO A 135 -9.26 8.82 -13.80
C PRO A 135 -9.16 9.35 -12.35
N ASP A 136 -9.77 8.59 -11.45
CA ASP A 136 -9.51 8.59 -10.01
C ASP A 136 -8.62 7.38 -9.67
N ASN A 137 -7.98 6.79 -10.69
CA ASN A 137 -6.67 6.23 -10.41
C ASN A 137 -5.83 7.45 -10.07
N CYS A 138 -4.94 7.33 -9.09
CA CYS A 138 -3.82 8.24 -9.09
C CYS A 138 -3.16 8.25 -10.51
#